data_AF-A0A420Z8C1-F1
#
_entry.id   AF-A0A420Z8C1-F1
#
_cell.length_a   1.000
_cell.length_b   1.000
_cell.length_c   1.000
_cell.angle_alpha   90.00
_cell.angle_beta   90.00
_cell.angle_gamma   90.00
#
_symmetry.space_group_name_H-M   'P 1'
#
loop_
_entity.id
_entity.type
_entity.pdbx_description
1 polymer ?
#
loop_
_entity_poly.entity_id
_entity_poly.type
_entity_poly.pdbx_seq_one_letter_code
_entity_poly.pdbx_strand_id
1 'polypeptide(L)'
;MPNNEAFEGLLDREIETMRILLLAKSSRTAITLEEYVKVRTLQGTGLDVIKQDLLTDLREGGRIFGEFRNSVKATAAGSINRLRDDAEFSEIGVDLKYRWSAVLVNTCSDCLERHGTVAEWDEWEVIGLPRSGSTVCRENCKCVLLPEESTELAPIRRVKK
;
A
#
# COMPACT_ATOMS: atom_id res chain seq x y z
N MET A 1 20.00 9.37 20.89
CA MET A 1 18.77 8.56 20.97
C MET A 1 17.77 9.25 20.06
N PRO A 2 17.19 8.56 19.07
CA PRO A 2 16.17 9.17 18.24
C PRO A 2 15.04 9.69 19.11
N ASN A 3 14.48 10.84 18.74
CA ASN A 3 13.50 11.55 19.54
C ASN A 3 12.20 10.73 19.52
N ASN A 4 11.85 10.10 20.66
CA ASN A 4 10.72 9.17 20.79
C ASN A 4 9.39 9.74 20.26
N GLU A 5 9.21 11.06 20.40
CA GLU A 5 8.01 11.78 19.93
C GLU A 5 7.85 11.79 18.40
N ALA A 6 8.95 11.84 17.64
CA ALA A 6 8.88 11.84 16.17
C ALA A 6 8.45 10.47 15.62
N PHE A 7 8.94 9.39 16.22
CA PHE A 7 8.55 8.03 15.87
C PHE A 7 7.09 7.74 16.23
N GLU A 8 6.65 8.15 17.43
CA GLU A 8 5.23 8.02 17.84
C GLU A 8 4.29 8.76 16.88
N GLY A 9 4.64 9.99 16.44
CA GLY A 9 3.85 10.74 15.47
C GLY A 9 3.74 10.07 14.08
N LEU A 10 4.81 9.46 13.59
CA LEU A 10 4.79 8.70 12.32
C LEU A 10 3.91 7.44 12.44
N LEU A 11 4.02 6.73 13.56
CA LEU A 11 3.26 5.52 13.82
C LEU A 11 1.75 5.81 13.92
N ASP A 12 1.37 6.88 14.62
CA ASP A 12 -0.02 7.33 14.72
C ASP A 12 -0.61 7.69 13.35
N ARG A 13 0.17 8.38 12.51
CA ARG A 13 -0.24 8.75 11.14
C ARG A 13 -0.47 7.51 10.28
N GLU A 14 0.38 6.49 10.39
CA GLU A 14 0.21 5.26 9.62
C GLU A 14 -0.96 4.41 10.10
N ILE A 15 -1.24 4.39 11.40
CA ILE A 15 -2.43 3.74 11.94
C ILE A 15 -3.70 4.44 11.41
N GLU A 16 -3.75 5.76 11.41
CA GLU A 16 -4.91 6.49 10.88
C GLU A 16 -5.07 6.30 9.37
N THR A 17 -3.96 6.29 8.63
CA THR A 17 -3.97 5.99 7.19
C THR A 17 -4.52 4.59 6.93
N MET A 18 -4.08 3.59 7.70
CA MET A 18 -4.57 2.22 7.60
C MET A 18 -6.08 2.15 7.88
N ARG A 19 -6.54 2.84 8.93
CA ARG A 19 -7.96 2.92 9.29
C ARG A 19 -8.80 3.50 8.16
N ILE A 20 -8.38 4.62 7.56
CA ILE A 20 -9.09 5.24 6.43
C ILE A 20 -9.18 4.27 5.24
N LEU A 21 -8.07 3.61 4.88
CA LEU A 21 -8.04 2.66 3.77
C LEU A 21 -8.94 1.45 4.02
N LEU A 22 -8.94 0.90 5.23
CA LEU A 22 -9.78 -0.24 5.59
C LEU A 22 -11.28 0.13 5.59
N LEU A 23 -11.63 1.32 6.08
CA LEU A 23 -13.00 1.84 6.01
C LEU A 23 -13.46 2.01 4.55
N ALA A 24 -12.65 2.63 3.70
CA ALA A 24 -12.97 2.82 2.29
C ALA A 24 -13.16 1.47 1.56
N LYS A 25 -12.31 0.47 1.84
CA LYS A 25 -12.40 -0.88 1.28
C LYS A 25 -13.66 -1.61 1.76
N SER A 26 -14.05 -1.41 3.01
CA SER A 26 -15.29 -1.95 3.59
C SER A 26 -16.52 -1.33 2.94
N SER A 27 -16.57 0.01 2.81
CA SER A 27 -17.66 0.73 2.13
C SER A 27 -17.84 0.30 0.68
N ARG A 28 -16.74 0.11 -0.06
CA ARG A 28 -16.79 -0.41 -1.43
C ARG A 28 -17.38 -1.82 -1.49
N THR A 29 -17.04 -2.68 -0.52
CA THR A 29 -17.58 -4.04 -0.44
C THR A 29 -19.08 -4.02 -0.17
N ALA A 30 -19.55 -3.12 0.70
CA ALA A 30 -20.99 -2.93 0.96
C ALA A 30 -21.75 -2.54 -0.32
N ILE A 31 -21.25 -1.57 -1.08
CA ILE A 31 -21.83 -1.17 -2.38
C ILE A 31 -21.87 -2.36 -3.36
N THR A 32 -20.79 -3.15 -3.40
CA THR A 32 -20.70 -4.33 -4.26
C THR A 32 -21.73 -5.40 -3.87
N LEU A 33 -21.99 -5.58 -2.57
CA LEU A 33 -23.03 -6.49 -2.07
C LEU A 33 -24.42 -6.01 -2.45
N GLU A 34 -24.71 -4.72 -2.25
CA GLU A 34 -25.99 -4.12 -2.63
C GLU A 34 -26.27 -4.28 -4.14
N GLU A 35 -25.27 -4.00 -4.97
CA GLU A 35 -25.37 -4.17 -6.42
C GLU A 35 -25.61 -5.64 -6.80
N TYR A 36 -24.86 -6.57 -6.18
CA TYR A 36 -25.03 -8.00 -6.40
C TYR A 36 -26.45 -8.47 -6.08
N VAL A 37 -26.95 -8.14 -4.88
CA VAL A 37 -28.31 -8.50 -4.45
C VAL A 37 -29.36 -7.91 -5.39
N LYS A 38 -29.21 -6.63 -5.76
CA LYS A 38 -30.14 -5.93 -6.66
C LYS A 38 -30.20 -6.61 -8.02
N VAL A 39 -29.05 -6.85 -8.65
CA VAL A 39 -28.97 -7.47 -9.98
C VAL A 39 -29.55 -8.89 -9.96
N ARG A 40 -29.22 -9.69 -8.95
CA ARG A 40 -29.71 -11.08 -8.84
C ARG A 40 -31.22 -11.12 -8.60
N THR A 41 -31.75 -10.19 -7.81
CA THR A 41 -33.20 -10.07 -7.59
C THR A 41 -33.92 -9.66 -8.88
N LEU A 42 -33.37 -8.72 -9.66
CA LEU A 42 -33.92 -8.34 -10.97
C LEU A 42 -33.91 -9.49 -11.98
N GLN A 43 -32.99 -10.44 -11.83
CA GLN A 43 -32.93 -11.67 -12.62
C GLN A 43 -33.91 -12.76 -12.12
N GLY A 44 -34.72 -12.48 -11.10
CA GLY A 44 -35.69 -13.43 -10.54
C GLY A 44 -35.07 -14.44 -9.57
N THR A 45 -33.83 -14.23 -9.12
CA THR A 45 -33.19 -15.11 -8.13
C THR A 45 -33.85 -14.91 -6.76
N GLY A 46 -34.28 -16.00 -6.11
CA GLY A 46 -34.84 -15.94 -4.76
C GLY A 46 -33.80 -15.52 -3.71
N LEU A 47 -34.24 -14.79 -2.67
CA LEU A 47 -33.36 -14.26 -1.62
C LEU A 47 -32.57 -15.34 -0.89
N ASP A 48 -33.16 -16.52 -0.66
CA ASP A 48 -32.46 -17.63 -0.01
C ASP A 48 -31.27 -18.13 -0.85
N VAL A 49 -31.42 -18.18 -2.18
CA VAL A 49 -30.35 -18.56 -3.10
C VAL A 49 -29.25 -17.49 -3.08
N ILE A 50 -29.62 -16.22 -3.17
CA ILE A 50 -28.66 -15.10 -3.09
C ILE A 50 -27.87 -15.15 -1.78
N LYS A 51 -28.53 -15.44 -0.65
CA LYS A 51 -27.89 -15.61 0.64
C LYS A 51 -26.90 -16.79 0.64
N GLN A 52 -27.28 -17.93 0.08
CA GLN A 52 -26.38 -19.09 -0.01
C GLN A 52 -25.17 -18.80 -0.91
N ASP A 53 -25.36 -18.09 -2.03
CA ASP A 53 -24.27 -17.66 -2.90
C ASP A 53 -23.28 -16.77 -2.13
N LEU A 54 -23.79 -15.76 -1.40
CA LEU A 54 -22.94 -14.85 -0.61
C LEU A 54 -22.23 -15.58 0.53
N LEU A 55 -22.88 -16.54 1.19
CA LEU A 55 -22.24 -17.37 2.23
C LEU A 55 -21.15 -18.27 1.64
N THR A 56 -21.37 -18.80 0.44
CA THR A 56 -20.39 -19.60 -0.29
C THR A 56 -19.19 -18.73 -0.70
N ASP A 57 -19.45 -17.58 -1.30
CA ASP A 57 -18.42 -16.58 -1.65
C ASP A 57 -17.59 -16.18 -0.42
N LEU A 58 -18.24 -15.96 0.72
CA LEU A 58 -17.56 -15.67 1.98
C LEU A 58 -16.66 -16.82 2.45
N ARG A 59 -17.15 -18.06 2.44
CA ARG A 59 -16.39 -19.21 2.95
C ARG A 59 -15.22 -19.56 2.03
N GLU A 60 -15.47 -19.61 0.74
CA GLU A 60 -14.50 -20.09 -0.26
C GLU A 60 -13.56 -18.99 -0.75
N GLY A 61 -13.83 -17.72 -0.39
CA GLY A 61 -13.07 -16.59 -0.91
C GLY A 61 -13.38 -16.34 -2.37
N GLY A 62 -14.67 -16.34 -2.72
CA GLY A 62 -15.18 -15.98 -4.03
C GLY A 62 -14.91 -14.52 -4.39
N ARG A 63 -15.53 -14.04 -5.45
CA ARG A 63 -15.22 -12.73 -6.04
C ARG A 63 -15.33 -11.59 -5.03
N ILE A 64 -16.44 -11.50 -4.27
CA ILE A 64 -16.70 -10.32 -3.43
C ILE A 64 -15.82 -10.32 -2.19
N PHE A 65 -15.91 -11.38 -1.38
CA PHE A 65 -15.18 -11.47 -0.12
C PHE A 65 -13.71 -11.84 -0.30
N GLY A 66 -13.36 -12.52 -1.39
CA GLY A 66 -11.96 -12.76 -1.79
C GLY A 66 -11.25 -11.46 -2.19
N GLU A 67 -11.89 -10.61 -3.00
CA GLU A 67 -11.37 -9.27 -3.32
C GLU A 67 -11.19 -8.43 -2.04
N PHE A 68 -12.18 -8.42 -1.15
CA PHE A 68 -12.08 -7.73 0.14
C PHE A 68 -10.89 -8.22 0.97
N ARG A 69 -10.77 -9.54 1.19
CA ARG A 69 -9.65 -10.14 1.93
C ARG A 69 -8.29 -9.79 1.32
N ASN A 70 -8.16 -9.89 0.00
CA ASN A 70 -6.93 -9.55 -0.70
C ASN A 70 -6.59 -8.07 -0.54
N SER A 71 -7.60 -7.20 -0.58
CA SER A 71 -7.41 -5.78 -0.37
C SER A 71 -6.95 -5.45 1.06
N VAL A 72 -7.49 -6.13 2.08
CA VAL A 72 -7.06 -5.98 3.49
C VAL A 72 -5.62 -6.44 3.66
N LYS A 73 -5.27 -7.63 3.12
CA LYS A 73 -3.90 -8.15 3.16
C LYS A 73 -2.89 -7.19 2.51
N ALA A 74 -3.25 -6.63 1.36
CA ALA A 74 -2.40 -5.68 0.65
C ALA A 74 -2.18 -4.39 1.45
N THR A 75 -3.22 -3.85 2.10
CA THR A 75 -3.07 -2.68 2.98
C THR A 75 -2.20 -2.98 4.19
N ALA A 76 -2.44 -4.10 4.88
CA ALA A 76 -1.63 -4.49 6.02
C ALA A 76 -0.15 -4.65 5.64
N ALA A 77 0.13 -5.34 4.53
CA ALA A 77 1.49 -5.48 4.02
C ALA A 77 2.11 -4.13 3.63
N GLY A 78 1.34 -3.24 2.99
CA GLY A 78 1.77 -1.89 2.65
C GLY A 78 2.17 -1.08 3.88
N SER A 79 1.31 -1.05 4.90
CA SER A 79 1.56 -0.34 6.16
C SER A 79 2.74 -0.91 6.94
N ILE A 80 2.88 -2.23 7.05
CA ILE A 80 4.06 -2.84 7.70
C ILE A 80 5.35 -2.39 7.01
N ASN A 81 5.36 -2.37 5.68
CA ASN A 81 6.57 -1.95 4.99
C ASN A 81 6.85 -0.45 5.15
N ARG A 82 5.84 0.42 5.26
CA ARG A 82 6.04 1.85 5.53
C ARG A 82 6.56 2.07 6.95
N LEU A 83 5.97 1.41 7.96
CA LEU A 83 6.47 1.44 9.34
C LEU A 83 7.93 0.98 9.47
N ARG A 84 8.32 -0.04 8.70
CA ARG A 84 9.71 -0.49 8.67
C ARG A 84 10.64 0.59 8.12
N ASP A 85 10.24 1.21 7.02
CA ASP A 85 11.03 2.28 6.41
C ASP A 85 11.12 3.47 7.41
N ASP A 86 10.00 3.87 8.04
CA ASP A 86 9.96 4.92 9.07
C ASP A 86 10.87 4.64 10.28
N ALA A 87 10.90 3.38 10.75
CA ALA A 87 11.78 2.97 11.85
C ALA A 87 13.26 3.10 11.46
N GLU A 88 13.63 2.67 10.25
CA GLU A 88 14.99 2.80 9.71
C GLU A 88 15.40 4.28 9.61
N PHE A 89 14.48 5.17 9.21
CA PHE A 89 14.74 6.61 9.16
C PHE A 89 14.89 7.25 10.53
N SER A 90 14.16 6.79 11.54
CA SER A 90 14.29 7.31 12.90
C SER A 90 15.67 7.02 13.49
N GLU A 91 16.25 5.84 13.21
CA GLU A 91 17.57 5.45 13.74
C GLU A 91 18.74 6.18 13.07
N ILE A 92 18.61 6.53 11.78
CA ILE A 92 19.69 7.06 10.95
C ILE A 92 19.73 8.60 10.98
N GLY A 93 18.61 9.24 11.29
CA GLY A 93 18.49 10.70 11.45
C GLY A 93 17.85 11.38 10.24
N VAL A 94 16.98 12.36 10.51
CA VAL A 94 16.20 13.09 9.49
C VAL A 94 17.01 14.11 8.68
N ASP A 95 18.23 14.44 9.11
CA ASP A 95 19.13 15.40 8.45
C ASP A 95 19.91 14.79 7.27
N LEU A 96 19.63 13.53 6.92
CA LEU A 96 20.32 12.81 5.85
C LEU A 96 19.52 12.86 4.55
N LYS A 97 20.27 12.84 3.44
CA LYS A 97 19.69 12.69 2.12
C LYS A 97 19.31 11.25 1.87
N TYR A 98 18.14 11.06 1.26
CA TYR A 98 17.58 9.76 0.95
C TYR A 98 17.54 9.53 -0.55
N ARG A 99 17.98 8.34 -0.95
CA ARG A 99 17.96 7.85 -2.33
C ARG A 99 16.75 6.98 -2.58
N TRP A 100 15.99 7.29 -3.62
CA TRP A 100 14.88 6.44 -4.08
C TRP A 100 15.39 5.20 -4.78
N SER A 101 15.02 4.02 -4.29
CA SER A 101 15.44 2.73 -4.85
C SER A 101 14.25 1.89 -5.30
N ALA A 102 14.02 1.84 -6.61
CA ALA A 102 13.20 0.81 -7.26
C ALA A 102 13.82 -0.59 -7.17
N VAL A 103 13.19 -1.53 -6.48
CA VAL A 103 13.55 -2.96 -6.54
C VAL A 103 12.96 -3.57 -7.82
N LEU A 104 13.73 -4.37 -8.56
CA LEU A 104 13.39 -4.87 -9.90
C LEU A 104 12.16 -5.78 -10.01
N VAL A 105 11.49 -6.12 -8.91
CA VAL A 105 10.29 -6.97 -8.90
C VAL A 105 9.10 -6.13 -8.40
N ASN A 106 8.02 -6.07 -9.19
CA ASN A 106 6.78 -5.38 -8.83
C ASN A 106 6.94 -3.88 -8.50
N THR A 107 7.76 -3.15 -9.27
CA THR A 107 7.90 -1.70 -9.15
C THR A 107 7.21 -0.97 -10.30
N CYS A 108 6.44 0.09 -10.00
CA CYS A 108 5.69 0.85 -11.01
C CYS A 108 6.60 1.76 -11.84
N SER A 109 6.08 2.27 -12.97
CA SER A 109 6.83 3.14 -13.89
C SER A 109 7.38 4.40 -13.20
N ASP A 110 6.56 5.08 -12.40
CA ASP A 110 6.93 6.28 -11.65
C ASP A 110 8.12 6.02 -10.70
N CYS A 111 8.12 4.86 -10.03
CA CYS A 111 9.24 4.47 -9.17
C CYS A 111 10.51 4.12 -9.95
N LEU A 112 10.37 3.56 -11.15
CA LEU A 112 11.52 3.26 -12.02
C LEU A 112 12.16 4.55 -12.55
N GLU A 113 11.37 5.57 -12.85
CA GLU A 113 11.86 6.90 -13.27
C GLU A 113 12.58 7.63 -12.13
N ARG A 114 12.11 7.47 -10.90
CA ARG A 114 12.72 8.06 -9.70
C ARG A 114 13.95 7.28 -9.20
N HIS A 115 14.24 6.10 -9.72
CA HIS A 115 15.34 5.28 -9.22
C HIS A 115 16.68 6.02 -9.27
N GLY A 116 17.38 6.08 -8.13
CA GLY A 116 18.67 6.73 -7.95
C GLY A 116 18.59 8.22 -7.61
N THR A 117 17.42 8.86 -7.72
CA THR A 117 17.23 10.24 -7.28
C THR A 117 17.42 10.39 -5.78
N VAL A 118 17.98 11.53 -5.38
CA VAL A 118 18.32 11.84 -3.99
C VAL A 118 17.66 13.16 -3.61
N ALA A 119 17.00 13.19 -2.47
CA ALA A 119 16.38 14.38 -1.91
C ALA A 119 16.37 14.31 -0.37
N GLU A 120 16.12 15.44 0.28
CA GLU A 120 15.90 15.51 1.72
C GLU A 120 14.53 14.91 2.10
N TRP A 121 14.33 14.57 3.38
CA TRP A 121 13.09 13.97 3.85
C TRP A 121 11.86 14.83 3.57
N ASP A 122 11.92 16.12 3.91
CA ASP A 122 10.82 17.06 3.72
C ASP A 122 10.43 17.19 2.24
N GLU A 123 11.41 17.12 1.34
CA GLU A 123 11.17 17.13 -0.11
C GLU A 123 10.43 15.85 -0.54
N TRP A 124 10.81 14.69 0.01
CA TRP A 124 10.11 13.42 -0.25
C TRP A 124 8.68 13.41 0.28
N GLU A 125 8.41 14.03 1.42
CA GLU A 125 7.05 14.15 1.95
C GLU A 125 6.14 14.96 1.01
N VAL A 126 6.67 16.04 0.42
CA VAL A 126 5.94 16.86 -0.55
C VAL A 126 5.70 16.12 -1.87
N ILE A 127 6.73 15.43 -2.36
CA ILE A 127 6.69 14.71 -3.64
C ILE A 127 5.82 13.45 -3.55
N GLY A 128 5.84 12.78 -2.40
CA GLY A 128 5.15 11.53 -2.13
C GLY A 128 6.12 10.42 -1.75
N LEU A 129 5.87 9.83 -0.58
CA LEU A 129 6.67 8.73 -0.05
C LEU A 129 6.41 7.41 -0.82
N PRO A 130 7.38 6.48 -0.84
CA PRO A 130 7.17 5.14 -1.36
C PRO A 130 5.89 4.52 -0.80
N ARG A 131 5.02 4.05 -1.71
CA ARG A 131 3.78 3.32 -1.40
C ARG A 131 2.75 4.11 -0.57
N SER A 132 2.88 5.43 -0.49
CA SER A 132 1.87 6.29 0.14
C SER A 132 0.58 6.37 -0.68
N GLY A 133 0.64 6.11 -1.99
CA GLY A 133 -0.46 6.36 -2.91
C GLY A 133 -0.51 7.79 -3.45
N SER A 134 0.47 8.64 -3.16
CA SER A 134 0.59 10.01 -3.70
C SER A 134 0.82 10.05 -5.22
N THR A 135 1.30 8.94 -5.80
CA THR A 135 1.50 8.77 -7.25
C THR A 135 0.85 7.47 -7.74
N VAL A 136 1.20 7.00 -8.94
CA VAL A 136 0.83 5.65 -9.42
C VAL A 136 1.40 4.55 -8.51
N CYS A 137 2.41 4.88 -7.70
CA CYS A 137 2.95 4.00 -6.66
C CYS A 137 1.92 3.72 -5.56
N ARG A 138 1.51 2.46 -5.44
CA ARG A 138 0.56 1.98 -4.42
C ARG A 138 1.21 0.95 -3.49
N GLU A 139 0.42 0.44 -2.54
CA GLU A 139 0.78 -0.52 -1.49
C GLU A 139 1.57 -1.77 -1.95
N ASN A 140 1.45 -2.18 -3.22
CA ASN A 140 2.15 -3.35 -3.77
C ASN A 140 3.52 -3.04 -4.40
N CYS A 141 3.86 -1.76 -4.58
CA CYS A 141 5.13 -1.36 -5.18
C CYS A 141 6.31 -1.80 -4.29
N LYS A 142 7.46 -2.14 -4.88
CA LYS A 142 8.67 -2.52 -4.13
C LYS A 142 9.75 -1.44 -4.16
N CYS A 143 9.36 -0.18 -4.30
CA CYS A 143 10.26 0.93 -4.04
C CYS A 143 10.47 1.16 -2.54
N VAL A 144 11.64 1.68 -2.19
CA VAL A 144 12.04 2.10 -0.84
C VAL A 144 12.88 3.38 -0.92
N LEU A 145 12.93 4.14 0.16
CA LEU A 145 13.94 5.16 0.37
C LEU A 145 15.07 4.56 1.19
N LEU A 146 16.32 4.81 0.81
CA LEU A 146 17.50 4.34 1.53
C LEU A 146 18.45 5.52 1.78
N PRO A 147 19.21 5.57 2.88
CA PRO A 147 20.17 6.64 3.11
C PRO A 147 21.21 6.71 1.98
N GLU A 148 21.53 7.93 1.50
CA GLU A 148 22.48 8.11 0.40
C GLU A 148 23.86 7.52 0.72
N GLU A 149 24.35 7.77 1.94
CA GLU A 149 25.71 7.41 2.36
C GLU A 149 25.95 5.90 2.43
N SER A 150 24.90 5.12 2.74
CA SER A 150 24.97 3.66 2.86
C SER A 150 24.53 2.93 1.58
N THR A 151 24.13 3.66 0.54
CA THR A 151 23.52 3.08 -0.67
C THR A 151 24.29 3.43 -1.93
N GLU A 152 25.15 2.50 -2.37
CA GLU A 152 25.73 2.50 -3.71
C GLU A 152 24.86 1.66 -4.67
N LEU A 153 24.23 2.32 -5.65
CA LEU A 153 23.48 1.62 -6.69
C LEU A 153 24.42 1.26 -7.85
N ALA A 154 24.72 -0.03 -8.02
CA ALA A 154 25.26 -0.51 -9.28
C ALA A 154 24.21 -0.29 -10.40
N PRO A 155 24.61 0.08 -11.63
CA PRO A 155 23.68 0.41 -12.70
C PRO A 155 22.78 -0.77 -13.05
N ILE A 156 21.46 -0.54 -13.00
CA ILE A 156 20.45 -1.54 -13.35
C ILE A 156 20.57 -1.90 -14.83
N ARG A 157 20.98 -3.14 -15.14
CA ARG A 157 20.82 -3.74 -16.47
C ARG A 157 19.47 -4.44 -16.56
N ARG A 158 18.51 -3.85 -17.28
CA ARG A 158 17.29 -4.57 -17.67
C ARG A 158 17.66 -5.66 -18.67
N VAL A 159 17.49 -6.93 -18.30
CA VAL A 159 17.40 -8.00 -19.30
C VAL A 159 15.99 -7.91 -19.87
N LYS A 160 15.86 -7.37 -21.10
CA LYS A 160 14.62 -7.48 -21.86
C LYS A 160 14.32 -8.98 -22.03
N LYS A 161 13.15 -9.42 -21.58
CA LYS A 161 12.57 -10.70 -21.98
C LYS A 161 11.39 -10.41 -22.89
#